data_AF-A0A7C8JRM9-F1
#
_entry.id   AF-A0A7C8JRM9-F1
#
_cell.length_a   1.000
_cell.length_b   1.000
_cell.length_c   1.000
_cell.angle_alpha   90.00
_cell.angle_beta   90.00
_cell.angle_gamma   90.00
#
_symmetry.space_group_name_H-M   'P 1'
#
loop_
_entity.id
_entity.type
_entity.pdbx_description
1 polymer ?
#
loop_
_entity_poly.entity_id
_entity_poly.type
_entity_poly.pdbx_seq_one_letter_code
_entity_poly.pdbx_strand_id
1 'polypeptide(L)'
;MAPPESTFVDTPEGISTLLSSIPLPDQTSTPSIFIDLEGVDLCRTGSISILQLFISTIPHIYIIDIHTLGNIAFTTPSSTDASVTLKSILEDPTIPVVFYDIRSDNDALYHHFSIQISNVIDLQLYELATRDGFISSRRFLHGLSKAILANAGLSAAEATFAG
;
A
#
# COMPACT_ATOMS: atom_id res chain seq x y z
N MET A 1 19.42 3.37 8.89
CA MET A 1 19.04 3.93 7.56
C MET A 1 18.30 5.23 7.83
N ALA A 2 18.53 6.31 7.08
CA ALA A 2 17.71 7.51 7.23
C ALA A 2 16.26 7.17 6.82
N PRO A 3 15.23 7.69 7.52
CA PRO A 3 13.85 7.47 7.12
C PRO A 3 13.62 8.03 5.71
N PRO A 4 12.78 7.39 4.89
CA PRO A 4 12.43 7.92 3.57
C PRO A 4 11.76 9.30 3.70
N GLU A 5 11.95 10.15 2.70
CA GLU A 5 11.20 11.42 2.64
C GLU A 5 9.71 11.14 2.47
N SER A 6 8.87 12.08 2.92
CA SER A 6 7.42 11.96 2.82
C SER A 6 6.76 13.23 2.29
N THR A 7 5.76 13.06 1.43
CA THR A 7 4.94 14.16 0.88
C THR A 7 3.46 13.93 1.20
N PHE A 8 2.81 14.94 1.76
CA PHE A 8 1.35 14.97 1.90
C PHE A 8 0.70 15.47 0.61
N VAL A 9 -0.34 14.79 0.13
CA VAL A 9 -1.00 15.06 -1.15
C VAL A 9 -2.50 15.23 -0.93
N ASP A 10 -2.97 16.46 -1.01
CA ASP A 10 -4.35 16.89 -0.76
C ASP A 10 -4.96 17.67 -1.93
N THR A 11 -4.30 17.69 -3.08
CA THR A 11 -4.74 18.38 -4.30
C THR A 11 -4.68 17.47 -5.52
N PRO A 12 -5.58 17.65 -6.51
CA PRO A 12 -5.50 16.94 -7.80
C PRO A 12 -4.16 17.13 -8.51
N GLU A 13 -3.58 18.33 -8.49
CA GLU A 13 -2.26 18.61 -9.08
C GLU A 13 -1.15 17.81 -8.40
N GLY A 14 -1.25 17.62 -7.08
CA GLY A 14 -0.35 16.75 -6.32
C GLY A 14 -0.48 15.28 -6.73
N ILE A 15 -1.72 14.79 -6.91
CA ILE A 15 -1.98 13.43 -7.42
C ILE A 15 -1.38 13.26 -8.82
N SER A 16 -1.65 14.19 -9.72
CA SER A 16 -1.14 14.16 -11.08
C SER A 16 0.39 14.11 -11.14
N THR A 17 1.05 14.90 -10.28
CA THR A 17 2.51 14.93 -10.14
C THR A 17 3.06 13.63 -9.57
N LEU A 18 2.43 13.09 -8.52
CA LEU A 18 2.78 11.81 -7.91
C LEU A 18 2.73 10.68 -8.94
N LEU A 19 1.64 10.59 -9.71
CA LEU A 19 1.43 9.52 -10.69
C LEU A 19 2.47 9.56 -11.81
N SER A 20 2.89 10.76 -12.26
CA SER A 20 3.98 10.92 -13.23
C SER A 20 5.34 10.45 -12.72
N SER A 21 5.51 10.31 -11.41
CA SER A 21 6.74 9.78 -10.80
C SER A 21 6.73 8.25 -10.68
N ILE A 22 5.56 7.60 -10.71
CA ILE A 22 5.49 6.14 -10.59
C ILE A 22 6.11 5.51 -11.85
N PRO A 23 7.17 4.70 -11.72
CA PRO A 23 7.68 3.96 -12.86
C PRO A 23 6.66 2.87 -13.19
N LEU A 24 5.92 3.07 -14.28
CA LEU A 24 5.05 2.03 -14.81
C LEU A 24 5.91 0.87 -15.31
N PRO A 25 5.42 -0.38 -15.22
CA PRO A 25 6.25 -1.54 -15.48
C PRO A 25 6.84 -1.50 -16.90
N ASP A 26 8.17 -1.52 -16.99
CA ASP A 26 8.87 -2.03 -18.16
C ASP A 26 9.42 -3.41 -17.78
N GLN A 27 8.66 -4.47 -18.11
CA GLN A 27 9.01 -5.91 -18.09
C GLN A 27 9.88 -6.46 -16.94
N THR A 28 10.03 -5.75 -15.82
CA THR A 28 10.94 -6.09 -14.73
C THR A 28 10.12 -6.44 -13.50
N SER A 29 10.22 -7.69 -13.12
CA SER A 29 9.31 -8.46 -12.26
C SER A 29 9.40 -8.17 -10.75
N THR A 30 9.76 -6.96 -10.33
CA THR A 30 9.88 -6.63 -8.89
C THR A 30 8.74 -5.71 -8.44
N PRO A 31 7.94 -6.09 -7.42
CA PRO A 31 6.92 -5.20 -6.87
C PRO A 31 7.55 -3.95 -6.27
N SER A 32 7.04 -2.79 -6.69
CA SER A 32 7.54 -1.50 -6.25
C SER A 32 6.54 -0.71 -5.43
N ILE A 33 5.27 -1.11 -5.37
CA ILE A 33 4.20 -0.33 -4.76
C ILE A 33 3.71 -1.01 -3.49
N PHE A 34 3.77 -0.29 -2.37
CA PHE A 34 3.28 -0.72 -1.06
C PHE A 34 2.21 0.26 -0.59
N ILE A 35 1.09 -0.26 -0.11
CA ILE A 35 -0.06 0.54 0.30
C ILE A 35 -0.54 0.12 1.68
N ASP A 36 -0.94 1.12 2.44
CA ASP A 36 -1.68 1.00 3.71
C ASP A 36 -2.79 2.06 3.72
N LEU A 37 -3.93 1.77 4.36
CA LEU A 37 -5.05 2.71 4.50
C LEU A 37 -5.37 2.94 5.96
N GLU A 38 -5.72 4.18 6.26
CA GLU A 38 -6.20 4.58 7.59
C GLU A 38 -7.56 5.26 7.49
N GLY A 39 -8.40 5.04 8.49
CA GLY A 39 -9.78 5.47 8.43
C GLY A 39 -10.56 5.29 9.73
N VAL A 40 -11.86 5.63 9.70
CA VAL A 40 -12.79 5.38 10.80
C VAL A 40 -13.54 4.10 10.49
N ASP A 41 -13.47 3.11 11.38
CA ASP A 41 -14.08 1.80 11.22
C ASP A 41 -13.83 1.21 9.81
N LEU A 42 -12.56 1.24 9.36
CA LEU A 42 -12.12 0.95 7.99
C LEU A 42 -12.71 -0.36 7.46
N CYS A 43 -13.76 -0.24 6.64
CA CYS A 43 -14.45 -1.29 5.90
C CYS A 43 -15.55 -0.64 5.04
N ARG A 44 -16.47 -1.42 4.46
CA ARG A 44 -17.62 -0.91 3.69
C ARG A 44 -18.58 0.03 4.44
N THR A 45 -18.63 0.01 5.77
CA THR A 45 -19.53 0.87 6.57
C THR A 45 -18.83 2.06 7.20
N GLY A 46 -17.50 2.06 7.22
CA GLY A 46 -16.68 3.16 7.71
C GLY A 46 -16.27 4.11 6.60
N SER A 47 -15.07 4.68 6.72
CA SER A 47 -14.49 5.57 5.70
C SER A 47 -12.98 5.40 5.59
N ILE A 48 -12.43 5.74 4.43
CA ILE A 48 -10.98 5.91 4.23
C ILE A 48 -10.66 7.39 4.42
N SER A 49 -9.68 7.68 5.27
CA SER A 49 -9.19 9.04 5.52
C SER A 49 -7.87 9.31 4.82
N ILE A 50 -6.94 8.34 4.89
CA ILE A 50 -5.58 8.47 4.37
C ILE A 50 -5.20 7.20 3.61
N LEU A 51 -4.44 7.37 2.53
CA LEU A 51 -3.72 6.28 1.86
C LEU A 51 -2.22 6.57 1.95
N GLN A 52 -1.44 5.69 2.56
CA GLN A 52 0.03 5.75 2.44
C GLN A 52 0.49 4.91 1.25
N LEU A 53 1.32 5.50 0.40
CA LEU A 53 1.87 4.89 -0.80
C LEU A 53 3.39 4.97 -0.73
N PHE A 54 4.07 3.84 -0.61
CA PHE A 54 5.51 3.76 -0.70
C PHE A 54 5.94 3.14 -2.03
N ILE A 55 6.87 3.80 -2.72
CA ILE A 55 7.41 3.35 -4.01
C ILE A 55 8.86 2.92 -3.79
N SER A 56 9.20 1.64 -3.87
CA SER A 56 10.55 1.16 -3.52
C SER A 56 11.65 1.66 -4.45
N THR A 57 11.32 1.90 -5.73
CA THR A 57 12.24 2.44 -6.74
C THR A 57 12.54 3.93 -6.54
N ILE A 58 11.70 4.64 -5.78
CA ILE A 58 11.86 6.05 -5.44
C ILE A 58 11.56 6.14 -3.94
N PRO A 59 12.54 5.89 -3.05
CA PRO A 59 12.32 5.58 -1.63
C PRO A 59 11.68 6.75 -0.87
N HIS A 60 10.38 6.91 -1.09
CA HIS A 60 9.56 8.07 -0.78
C HIS A 60 8.17 7.59 -0.41
N ILE A 61 7.60 8.19 0.63
CA ILE A 61 6.25 7.88 1.10
C ILE A 61 5.33 9.04 0.70
N TYR A 62 4.28 8.74 -0.04
CA TYR A 62 3.21 9.68 -0.28
C TYR A 62 2.06 9.39 0.67
N ILE A 63 1.56 10.42 1.35
CA ILE A 63 0.41 10.36 2.25
C ILE A 63 -0.71 11.12 1.56
N ILE A 64 -1.67 10.40 1.00
CA ILE A 64 -2.75 10.97 0.21
C ILE A 64 -3.98 11.19 1.10
N ASP A 65 -4.50 12.42 1.10
CA ASP A 65 -5.70 12.81 1.82
C ASP A 65 -6.97 12.36 1.08
N ILE A 66 -7.37 11.11 1.32
CA ILE A 66 -8.60 10.54 0.75
C ILE A 66 -9.84 11.20 1.34
N HIS A 67 -9.77 11.70 2.58
CA HIS A 67 -10.89 12.40 3.20
C HIS A 67 -11.26 13.67 2.43
N THR A 68 -10.27 14.49 2.09
CA THR A 68 -10.48 15.75 1.36
C THR A 68 -10.72 15.52 -0.13
N LEU A 69 -9.95 14.63 -0.77
CA LEU A 69 -10.02 14.41 -2.21
C LEU A 69 -11.18 13.49 -2.62
N GLY A 70 -11.59 12.55 -1.76
CA GLY A 70 -12.58 11.54 -2.09
C GLY A 70 -12.25 10.82 -3.39
N ASN A 71 -13.23 10.73 -4.30
CA ASN A 71 -13.08 10.01 -5.56
C ASN A 71 -12.00 10.60 -6.48
N ILE A 72 -11.70 11.91 -6.39
CA ILE A 72 -10.73 12.54 -7.29
C ILE A 72 -9.29 12.08 -7.00
N ALA A 73 -9.00 11.58 -5.79
CA ALA A 73 -7.70 10.97 -5.50
C ALA A 73 -7.43 9.76 -6.41
N PHE A 74 -8.49 9.05 -6.79
CA PHE A 74 -8.40 7.82 -7.57
C PHE A 74 -8.58 8.04 -9.08
N THR A 75 -9.30 9.09 -9.49
CA THR A 75 -9.63 9.34 -10.90
C THR A 75 -8.83 10.48 -11.54
N THR A 76 -8.04 11.24 -10.78
CA THR A 76 -7.20 12.29 -11.37
C THR A 76 -6.10 11.67 -12.23
N PRO A 77 -5.95 12.10 -13.50
CA PRO A 77 -4.94 11.57 -14.40
C PRO A 77 -3.54 12.07 -14.07
N SER A 78 -2.54 11.26 -14.43
CA SER A 78 -1.14 11.65 -14.53
C SER A 78 -0.96 12.85 -15.46
N SER A 79 0.07 13.66 -15.19
CA SER A 79 0.39 14.81 -16.04
C SER A 79 1.05 14.42 -17.36
N THR A 80 1.56 13.18 -17.46
CA THR A 80 2.23 12.64 -18.65
C THR A 80 1.38 11.67 -19.46
N ASP A 81 0.36 11.04 -18.85
CA ASP A 81 -0.53 10.10 -19.52
C ASP A 81 -1.95 10.13 -18.92
N ALA A 82 -2.93 10.55 -19.72
CA ALA A 82 -4.32 10.69 -19.28
C ALA A 82 -5.02 9.36 -18.95
N SER A 83 -4.47 8.22 -19.39
CA SER A 83 -4.99 6.89 -19.07
C SER A 83 -4.52 6.37 -17.71
N VAL A 84 -3.50 7.00 -17.13
CA VAL A 84 -2.88 6.60 -15.87
C VAL A 84 -3.52 7.37 -14.73
N THR A 85 -4.23 6.66 -13.87
CA THR A 85 -4.86 7.15 -12.63
C THR A 85 -4.46 6.20 -11.49
N LEU A 86 -4.63 6.61 -10.23
CA LEU A 86 -4.40 5.69 -9.12
C LEU A 86 -5.34 4.47 -9.21
N LYS A 87 -6.60 4.69 -9.63
CA LYS A 87 -7.55 3.58 -9.90
C LYS A 87 -7.01 2.63 -10.97
N SER A 88 -6.56 3.13 -12.11
CA SER A 88 -6.09 2.26 -13.19
C SER A 88 -4.85 1.47 -12.77
N ILE A 89 -3.96 2.05 -11.97
CA ILE A 89 -2.79 1.34 -11.40
C ILE A 89 -3.24 0.22 -10.47
N LEU A 90 -4.19 0.49 -9.56
CA LEU A 90 -4.68 -0.51 -8.61
C LEU A 90 -5.44 -1.66 -9.30
N GLU A 91 -6.08 -1.41 -10.43
CA GLU A 91 -6.89 -2.40 -11.16
C GLU A 91 -6.07 -3.15 -12.25
N ASP A 92 -4.83 -2.77 -12.49
CA ASP A 92 -3.98 -3.38 -13.52
C ASP A 92 -3.43 -4.75 -13.08
N PRO A 93 -3.76 -5.86 -13.76
CA PRO A 93 -3.25 -7.19 -13.41
C PRO A 93 -1.74 -7.37 -13.62
N THR A 94 -1.08 -6.45 -14.30
CA THR A 94 0.37 -6.48 -14.57
C THR A 94 1.18 -5.75 -13.51
N ILE A 95 0.55 -4.93 -12.66
CA ILE A 95 1.21 -4.15 -11.62
C ILE A 95 1.00 -4.84 -10.27
N PRO A 96 2.02 -5.49 -9.69
CA PRO A 96 1.88 -6.07 -8.36
C PRO A 96 1.85 -4.97 -7.29
N VAL A 97 0.81 -4.99 -6.46
CA VAL A 97 0.63 -4.05 -5.34
C VAL A 97 0.68 -4.82 -4.02
N VAL A 98 1.55 -4.37 -3.10
CA VAL A 98 1.78 -5.04 -1.82
C VAL A 98 0.95 -4.38 -0.73
N PHE A 99 0.24 -5.19 0.04
CA PHE A 99 -0.47 -4.80 1.25
C PHE A 99 -0.06 -5.72 2.40
N TYR A 100 -0.30 -5.31 3.64
CA TYR A 100 -0.27 -6.21 4.78
C TYR A 100 -1.70 -6.40 5.27
N ASP A 101 -2.28 -7.59 5.09
CA ASP A 101 -3.64 -7.88 5.55
C ASP A 101 -4.73 -7.00 4.89
N ILE A 102 -4.90 -7.12 3.57
CA ILE A 102 -5.73 -6.22 2.74
C ILE A 102 -7.25 -6.30 2.98
N ARG A 103 -7.73 -7.15 3.89
CA ARG A 103 -9.16 -7.55 3.91
C ARG A 103 -10.10 -6.37 4.08
N SER A 104 -9.79 -5.50 5.04
CA SER A 104 -10.56 -4.30 5.35
C SER A 104 -10.36 -3.21 4.31
N ASP A 105 -9.12 -3.04 3.84
CA ASP A 105 -8.73 -2.07 2.81
C ASP A 105 -9.48 -2.32 1.50
N ASN A 106 -9.48 -3.57 1.03
CA ASN A 106 -10.18 -3.98 -0.17
C ASN A 106 -11.71 -3.82 -0.02
N ASP A 107 -12.27 -4.16 1.15
CA ASP A 107 -13.69 -3.96 1.41
C ASP A 107 -14.08 -2.48 1.34
N ALA A 108 -13.24 -1.60 1.89
CA ALA A 108 -13.44 -0.15 1.84
C ALA A 108 -13.26 0.41 0.41
N LEU A 109 -12.17 0.08 -0.28
CA LEU A 109 -11.88 0.54 -1.64
C LEU A 109 -12.96 0.13 -2.64
N TYR A 110 -13.44 -1.12 -2.55
CA TYR A 110 -14.49 -1.61 -3.42
C TYR A 110 -15.83 -0.90 -3.18
N HIS A 111 -16.29 -0.81 -1.92
CA HIS A 111 -17.63 -0.28 -1.64
C HIS A 111 -17.72 1.24 -1.73
N HIS A 112 -16.66 1.97 -1.37
CA HIS A 112 -16.68 3.44 -1.36
C HIS A 112 -16.24 4.04 -2.70
N PHE A 113 -15.35 3.39 -3.43
CA PHE A 113 -14.72 3.94 -4.65
C PHE A 113 -14.85 3.04 -5.88
N SER A 114 -15.54 1.90 -5.77
CA SER A 114 -15.70 0.92 -6.86
C SER A 114 -14.37 0.45 -7.45
N ILE A 115 -13.32 0.36 -6.62
CA ILE A 115 -11.98 -0.09 -7.03
C ILE A 115 -11.85 -1.59 -6.82
N GLN A 116 -11.49 -2.30 -7.90
CA GLN A 116 -11.25 -3.74 -7.90
C GLN A 116 -9.77 -4.03 -8.00
N ILE A 117 -9.09 -4.08 -6.86
CA ILE A 117 -7.64 -4.24 -6.83
C ILE A 117 -7.24 -5.56 -7.50
N SER A 118 -6.26 -5.47 -8.40
CA SER A 118 -5.72 -6.60 -9.15
C SER A 118 -4.27 -6.86 -8.75
N ASN A 119 -3.81 -8.10 -8.94
CA ASN A 119 -2.42 -8.51 -8.66
C ASN A 119 -1.91 -8.12 -7.25
N VAL A 120 -2.70 -8.45 -6.23
CA VAL A 120 -2.35 -8.19 -4.83
C VAL A 120 -1.32 -9.20 -4.32
N ILE A 121 -0.30 -8.69 -3.65
CA ILE A 121 0.60 -9.46 -2.79
C ILE A 121 0.27 -9.13 -1.34
N ASP A 122 -0.39 -10.05 -0.64
CA ASP A 122 -0.62 -9.93 0.79
C ASP A 122 0.62 -10.43 1.56
N LEU A 123 1.38 -9.50 2.11
CA LEU A 123 2.63 -9.76 2.81
C LEU A 123 2.41 -10.56 4.11
N GLN A 124 1.23 -10.48 4.74
CA GLN A 124 0.91 -11.28 5.91
C GLN A 124 0.78 -12.76 5.54
N LEU A 125 0.15 -13.06 4.41
CA LEU A 125 0.06 -14.43 3.89
C LEU A 125 1.40 -14.91 3.33
N TYR A 126 2.18 -14.03 2.71
CA TYR A 126 3.53 -14.35 2.26
C TYR A 126 4.42 -14.75 3.43
N GLU A 127 4.42 -13.96 4.52
CA GLU A 127 5.15 -14.28 5.76
C GLU A 127 4.70 -15.61 6.37
N LEU A 128 3.39 -15.90 6.37
CA LEU A 128 2.88 -17.19 6.87
C LEU A 128 3.42 -18.36 6.03
N ALA A 129 3.47 -18.19 4.71
CA ALA A 129 3.91 -19.21 3.77
C ALA A 129 5.43 -19.48 3.85
N THR A 130 6.22 -18.45 4.10
CA THR A 130 7.69 -18.56 4.19
C THR A 130 8.21 -18.89 5.59
N ARG A 131 7.34 -18.89 6.62
CA ARG A 131 7.73 -19.20 8.00
C ARG A 131 8.31 -20.62 8.12
N ASP A 132 9.55 -20.71 8.59
CA ASP A 132 10.21 -21.97 8.91
C ASP A 132 9.68 -22.60 10.22
N GLY A 133 9.77 -23.93 10.34
CA GLY A 133 9.43 -24.67 11.56
C GLY A 133 8.19 -25.56 11.47
N PHE A 134 7.65 -25.96 12.63
CA PHE A 134 6.54 -26.91 12.72
C PHE A 134 5.23 -26.32 12.17
N ILE A 135 4.35 -27.16 11.63
CA ILE A 135 3.02 -26.77 11.12
C ILE A 135 2.22 -25.94 12.15
N SER A 136 2.41 -26.22 13.45
CA SER A 136 1.77 -25.47 14.54
C SER A 136 2.14 -23.98 14.58
N SER A 137 3.32 -23.60 14.07
CA SER A 137 3.73 -22.20 13.97
C SER A 137 2.86 -21.43 12.98
N ARG A 138 2.26 -22.10 11.98
CA ARG A 138 1.38 -21.51 10.95
C ARG A 138 -0.10 -21.50 11.33
N ARG A 139 -0.43 -21.82 12.58
CA ARG A 139 -1.82 -21.79 13.08
C ARG A 139 -2.38 -20.37 13.18
N PHE A 140 -1.52 -19.37 13.37
CA PHE A 140 -1.90 -17.99 13.57
C PHE A 140 -1.11 -17.06 12.63
N LEU A 141 -1.82 -16.06 12.12
CA LEU A 141 -1.24 -14.95 11.38
C LEU A 141 -0.43 -14.07 12.33
N HIS A 142 0.65 -13.46 11.85
CA HIS A 142 1.33 -12.40 12.59
C HIS A 142 0.62 -11.07 12.33
N GLY A 143 0.49 -10.26 13.38
CA GLY A 143 0.28 -8.82 13.18
C GLY A 143 1.57 -8.19 12.67
N LEU A 144 1.45 -7.02 12.04
CA LEU A 144 2.57 -6.34 11.40
C LEU A 144 3.79 -6.17 12.32
N SER A 145 3.59 -5.70 13.55
CA SER A 145 4.66 -5.55 14.56
C SER A 145 5.47 -6.83 14.77
N LYS A 146 4.77 -7.96 14.95
CA LYS A 146 5.39 -9.27 15.15
C LYS A 146 6.11 -9.76 13.89
N ALA A 147 5.56 -9.50 12.71
CA ALA A 147 6.22 -9.85 11.45
C ALA A 147 7.49 -9.03 11.22
N ILE A 148 7.48 -7.74 11.57
CA ILE A 148 8.67 -6.86 11.53
C ILE A 148 9.74 -7.40 12.49
N LEU A 149 9.37 -7.68 13.75
CA LEU A 149 10.31 -8.23 14.74
C LEU A 149 10.95 -9.54 14.28
N ALA A 150 10.20 -10.39 13.57
CA ALA A 150 10.67 -11.68 13.09
C ALA A 150 11.53 -11.59 11.81
N ASN A 151 11.26 -10.64 10.91
CA ASN A 151 11.78 -10.69 9.54
C ASN A 151 12.61 -9.46 9.11
N ALA A 152 12.49 -8.32 9.81
CA ALA A 152 13.13 -7.07 9.37
C ALA A 152 14.63 -6.97 9.72
N GLY A 153 15.20 -7.98 10.39
CA GLY A 153 16.62 -7.98 10.78
C GLY A 153 16.98 -6.83 11.72
N LEU A 154 16.04 -6.42 12.58
CA LEU A 154 16.22 -5.28 13.48
C LEU A 154 17.40 -5.46 14.43
N SER A 155 18.14 -4.39 14.67
CA SER A 155 19.04 -4.30 15.81
C SER A 155 18.25 -4.33 17.13
N ALA A 156 18.94 -4.61 18.25
CA ALA A 156 18.30 -4.62 19.57
C ALA A 156 17.63 -3.27 19.92
N ALA A 157 18.23 -2.16 19.46
CA ALA A 157 17.65 -0.83 19.65
C ALA A 157 16.35 -0.66 18.84
N GLU A 158 16.33 -1.09 17.58
CA GLU A 158 15.15 -0.99 16.71
C GLU A 158 14.01 -1.91 17.15
N ALA A 159 14.34 -3.11 17.65
CA ALA A 159 13.35 -4.06 18.16
C ALA A 159 12.57 -3.53 19.37
N THR A 160 13.12 -2.57 20.11
CA THR A 160 12.45 -1.95 21.26
C THR A 160 11.31 -1.01 20.82
N PHE A 161 11.38 -0.45 19.60
CA PHE A 161 10.37 0.46 19.06
C PHE A 161 9.30 -0.23 18.22
N ALA A 162 9.53 -1.49 17.81
CA ALA A 162 8.60 -2.27 16.99
C ALA A 162 7.59 -3.09 17.83
N GLY A 163 7.68 -3.03 19.16
CA GLY A 163 6.88 -3.81 20.12
C GLY A 163 5.66 -3.08 20.67
#